data_AF-A0A6C0F7G9-F1
#
_entry.id   AF-A0A6C0F7G9-F1
#
_cell.length_a   1.000
_cell.length_b   1.000
_cell.length_c   1.000
_cell.angle_alpha   90.00
_cell.angle_beta   90.00
_cell.angle_gamma   90.00
#
_symmetry.space_group_name_H-M   'P 1'
#
loop_
_entity.id
_entity.type
_entity.pdbx_description
1 polymer ?
#
loop_
_entity_poly.entity_id
_entity_poly.type
_entity_poly.pdbx_seq_one_letter_code
_entity_poly.pdbx_strand_id
1 'polypeptide(L)'
;MSVSKRGYKSNQTSIHTIDIKHSEMLERFEDIENVKIPELQKEKEKLKKSVSELKEYQMDDFMRIKDRIQEIQLEIKTLKQTRKQYFLNNSKHIFDYFEQKQQISNDSNIVNQNTKVLNSFFKIKATNNEASSINSEKYNVSRKSYVDYWANVNNEITNMQDFVVPTDKCFICHIGEMIPQEDEGILVCNNEKCGKFISYIVDSSKPSNKEPPNEVSYTAYIRLNHFKEILSQFQAKETTQIPEEVIEKIRGRIKKERITDMSVINYDKMREILRKLGLNKYFEHIQYINSMFGIKPPVMNEELHETLCVLFIEIQKPWAVHCPPNRTNFFNYTYTLHQLCVLLDQTQYLPYIPMMKDREKQLEQDMIWKKVCFDLDWEYFPTV
;
A
#
# COMPACT_ATOMS: atom_id res chain seq x y z
N MET A 1 0.89 -31.49 36.44
CA MET A 1 -0.23 -30.66 35.96
C MET A 1 0.24 -29.86 34.77
N SER A 2 -0.14 -30.32 33.59
CA SER A 2 0.22 -29.82 32.26
C SER A 2 -0.71 -28.66 31.87
N VAL A 3 -0.14 -27.47 31.63
CA VAL A 3 -0.88 -26.31 31.12
C VAL A 3 -0.58 -26.15 29.63
N SER A 4 -1.61 -26.40 28.83
CA SER A 4 -1.60 -26.37 27.37
C SER A 4 -1.39 -24.96 26.82
N LYS A 5 -0.37 -24.77 25.97
CA LYS A 5 -0.20 -23.59 25.11
C LYS A 5 -1.24 -23.62 23.99
N ARG A 6 -2.16 -22.66 23.96
CA ARG A 6 -2.98 -22.36 22.77
C ARG A 6 -2.17 -21.43 21.86
N GLY A 7 -1.73 -21.95 20.71
CA GLY A 7 -1.10 -21.14 19.66
C GLY A 7 -2.13 -20.30 18.93
N TYR A 8 -1.93 -18.98 18.92
CA TYR A 8 -2.63 -18.06 18.02
C TYR A 8 -2.03 -18.22 16.61
N LYS A 9 -2.83 -18.67 15.64
CA LYS A 9 -2.47 -18.64 14.22
C LYS A 9 -2.54 -17.18 13.74
N SER A 10 -1.39 -16.59 13.40
CA SER A 10 -1.30 -15.30 12.72
C SER A 10 -1.79 -15.44 11.28
N ASN A 11 -2.84 -14.71 10.89
CA ASN A 11 -3.17 -14.53 9.47
C ASN A 11 -2.08 -13.67 8.83
N GLN A 12 -1.23 -14.30 8.02
CA GLN A 12 -0.26 -13.65 7.15
C GLN A 12 -1.01 -12.95 6.00
N THR A 13 -0.95 -11.62 5.94
CA THR A 13 -1.27 -10.89 4.70
C THR A 13 -0.06 -11.00 3.76
N SER A 14 -0.14 -11.96 2.86
CA SER A 14 0.77 -12.16 1.74
C SER A 14 0.42 -11.15 0.64
N ILE A 15 1.42 -10.48 0.07
CA ILE A 15 1.23 -9.68 -1.15
C ILE A 15 1.08 -10.71 -2.27
N HIS A 16 -0.15 -11.03 -2.62
CA HIS A 16 -0.42 -11.99 -3.70
C HIS A 16 -0.44 -11.22 -5.02
N THR A 17 0.41 -11.59 -5.97
CA THR A 17 0.23 -11.22 -7.38
C THR A 17 -0.92 -12.05 -8.00
N ILE A 18 -1.47 -11.62 -9.14
CA ILE A 18 -2.61 -12.31 -9.78
C ILE A 18 -2.26 -13.79 -10.07
N ASP A 19 -1.02 -14.08 -10.48
CA ASP A 19 -0.54 -15.45 -10.72
C ASP A 19 -0.47 -16.30 -9.44
N ILE A 20 0.05 -15.77 -8.34
CA ILE A 20 0.07 -16.48 -7.04
C ILE A 20 -1.37 -16.74 -6.58
N LYS A 21 -2.23 -15.70 -6.62
CA LYS A 21 -3.62 -15.83 -6.16
C LYS A 21 -4.42 -16.78 -7.03
N HIS A 22 -4.21 -16.74 -8.34
CA HIS A 22 -4.85 -17.65 -9.27
C HIS A 22 -4.41 -19.10 -9.03
N SER A 23 -3.11 -19.32 -8.81
CA SER A 23 -2.56 -20.65 -8.49
C SER A 23 -3.14 -21.21 -7.19
N GLU A 24 -3.24 -20.40 -6.13
CA GLU A 24 -3.92 -20.79 -4.89
C GLU A 24 -5.39 -21.16 -5.09
N MET A 25 -6.10 -20.42 -5.95
CA MET A 25 -7.49 -20.73 -6.27
C MET A 25 -7.61 -22.05 -7.03
N LEU A 26 -6.67 -22.33 -7.95
CA LEU A 26 -6.62 -23.62 -8.66
C LEU A 26 -6.35 -24.78 -7.71
N GLU A 27 -5.35 -24.68 -6.83
CA GLU A 27 -5.06 -25.69 -5.80
C GLU A 27 -6.28 -25.93 -4.92
N ARG A 28 -6.96 -24.86 -4.49
CA ARG A 28 -8.20 -24.98 -3.70
C ARG A 28 -9.31 -25.69 -4.47
N PHE A 29 -9.46 -25.45 -5.77
CA PHE A 29 -10.46 -26.15 -6.58
C PHE A 29 -10.11 -27.62 -6.78
N GLU A 30 -8.83 -27.95 -6.94
CA GLU A 30 -8.36 -29.34 -7.00
C GLU A 30 -8.62 -30.07 -5.68
N ASP A 31 -8.35 -29.45 -4.53
CA ASP A 31 -8.66 -30.01 -3.21
C ASP A 31 -10.17 -30.24 -3.05
N ILE A 32 -11.00 -29.29 -3.51
CA ILE A 32 -12.46 -29.43 -3.46
C ILE A 32 -12.92 -30.62 -4.32
N GLU A 33 -12.36 -30.78 -5.52
CA GLU A 33 -12.75 -31.84 -6.45
C GLU A 33 -12.22 -33.23 -6.07
N ASN A 34 -10.99 -33.32 -5.60
CA ASN A 34 -10.30 -34.59 -5.35
C ASN A 34 -10.42 -35.08 -3.91
N VAL A 35 -10.66 -34.18 -2.95
CA VAL A 35 -10.75 -34.53 -1.53
C VAL A 35 -12.18 -34.30 -1.02
N LYS A 36 -12.65 -33.04 -1.06
CA LYS A 36 -13.87 -32.65 -0.34
C LYS A 36 -15.14 -33.24 -0.94
N ILE A 37 -15.32 -33.19 -2.26
CA ILE A 37 -16.49 -33.77 -2.93
C ILE A 37 -16.55 -35.30 -2.74
N PRO A 38 -15.45 -36.06 -2.93
CA PRO A 38 -15.43 -37.49 -2.66
C PRO A 38 -15.72 -37.87 -1.20
N GLU A 39 -15.25 -37.09 -0.23
CA GLU A 39 -15.58 -37.28 1.19
C GLU A 39 -17.09 -37.12 1.46
N LEU A 40 -17.67 -36.03 0.96
CA LEU A 40 -19.11 -35.78 1.05
C LEU A 40 -19.94 -36.86 0.35
N GLN A 41 -19.45 -37.40 -0.77
CA GLN A 41 -20.08 -38.54 -1.45
C GLN A 41 -20.00 -39.82 -0.62
N LYS A 42 -18.85 -40.11 0.01
CA LYS A 42 -18.70 -41.26 0.92
C LYS A 42 -19.60 -41.13 2.14
N GLU A 43 -19.73 -39.95 2.72
CA GLU A 43 -20.66 -39.66 3.83
C GLU A 43 -22.11 -39.90 3.40
N LYS A 44 -22.52 -39.38 2.24
CA LYS A 44 -23.84 -39.61 1.66
C LYS A 44 -24.14 -41.10 1.48
N GLU A 45 -23.20 -41.88 0.96
CA GLU A 45 -23.39 -43.33 0.76
C GLU A 45 -23.46 -44.10 2.09
N LYS A 46 -22.70 -43.69 3.12
CA LYS A 46 -22.84 -44.24 4.48
C LYS A 46 -24.21 -43.94 5.07
N LEU A 47 -24.67 -42.69 4.94
CA LEU A 47 -25.99 -42.26 5.43
C LEU A 47 -27.14 -43.01 4.73
N LYS A 48 -27.02 -43.27 3.42
CA LYS A 48 -27.99 -44.11 2.70
C LYS A 48 -28.00 -45.56 3.20
N LYS A 49 -26.84 -46.13 3.52
CA LYS A 49 -26.76 -47.49 4.09
C LYS A 49 -27.36 -47.56 5.49
N SER A 50 -27.13 -46.54 6.33
CA SER A 50 -27.78 -46.49 7.64
C SER A 50 -29.30 -46.38 7.53
N VAL A 51 -29.84 -45.75 6.46
CA VAL A 51 -31.29 -45.70 6.23
C VAL A 51 -31.90 -47.08 6.03
N SER A 52 -31.20 -48.00 5.37
CA SER A 52 -31.68 -49.39 5.19
C SER A 52 -31.63 -50.24 6.47
N GLU A 53 -30.91 -49.81 7.50
CA GLU A 53 -30.76 -50.51 8.77
C GLU A 53 -31.73 -50.01 9.86
N LEU A 54 -32.46 -48.91 9.60
CA LEU A 54 -33.41 -48.31 10.54
C LEU A 54 -34.70 -49.12 10.65
N LYS A 55 -35.23 -49.19 11.88
CA LYS A 55 -36.53 -49.81 12.18
C LYS A 55 -37.66 -48.78 12.17
N GLU A 56 -38.91 -49.21 11.98
CA GLU A 56 -40.09 -48.33 11.84
C GLU A 56 -40.29 -47.30 12.97
N TYR A 57 -39.82 -47.58 14.20
CA TYR A 57 -39.94 -46.66 15.33
C TYR A 57 -38.89 -45.53 15.35
N GLN A 58 -37.91 -45.53 14.43
CA GLN A 58 -36.83 -44.53 14.36
C GLN A 58 -37.09 -43.46 13.29
N MET A 59 -38.34 -43.00 13.19
CA MET A 59 -38.76 -41.99 12.21
C MET A 59 -38.01 -40.65 12.35
N ASP A 60 -37.66 -40.25 13.57
CA ASP A 60 -36.89 -39.01 13.82
C ASP A 60 -35.47 -39.10 13.25
N ASP A 61 -34.81 -40.25 13.42
CA ASP A 61 -33.47 -40.48 12.87
C ASP A 61 -33.50 -40.55 11.34
N PHE A 62 -34.55 -41.13 10.76
CA PHE A 62 -34.77 -41.13 9.32
C PHE A 62 -34.90 -39.71 8.76
N MET A 63 -35.71 -38.85 9.40
CA MET A 63 -35.86 -37.46 8.98
C MET A 63 -34.54 -36.68 9.06
N ARG A 64 -33.78 -36.84 10.15
CA ARG A 64 -32.45 -36.21 10.29
C ARG A 64 -31.47 -36.64 9.20
N ILE A 65 -31.44 -37.93 8.87
CA ILE A 65 -30.56 -38.45 7.82
C ILE A 65 -30.99 -37.92 6.45
N LYS A 66 -32.30 -37.83 6.18
CA LYS A 66 -32.83 -37.27 4.95
C LYS A 66 -32.44 -35.80 4.77
N ASP A 67 -32.57 -34.99 5.82
CA ASP A 67 -32.18 -33.57 5.81
C ASP A 67 -30.67 -33.43 5.57
N ARG A 68 -29.85 -34.23 6.26
CA ARG A 68 -28.40 -34.24 6.05
C ARG A 68 -28.01 -34.63 4.63
N ILE A 69 -28.69 -35.59 4.02
CA ILE A 69 -28.45 -35.98 2.62
C ILE A 69 -28.81 -34.82 1.67
N GLN A 70 -29.84 -34.04 1.96
CA GLN A 70 -30.19 -32.85 1.17
C GLN A 70 -29.16 -31.73 1.33
N GLU A 71 -28.69 -31.48 2.56
CA GLU A 71 -27.61 -30.53 2.84
C GLU A 71 -26.34 -30.89 2.06
N ILE A 72 -25.90 -32.15 2.12
CA ILE A 72 -24.71 -32.62 1.40
C ILE A 72 -24.88 -32.42 -0.12
N GLN A 73 -26.08 -32.65 -0.65
CA GLN A 73 -26.34 -32.41 -2.08
C GLN A 73 -26.26 -30.93 -2.45
N LEU A 74 -26.78 -30.05 -1.59
CA LEU A 74 -26.65 -28.61 -1.76
C LEU A 74 -25.19 -28.17 -1.66
N GLU A 75 -24.42 -28.69 -0.70
CA GLU A 75 -23.00 -28.37 -0.53
C GLU A 75 -22.17 -28.82 -1.75
N ILE A 76 -22.40 -30.03 -2.27
CA ILE A 76 -21.72 -30.47 -3.50
C ILE A 76 -22.08 -29.56 -4.68
N LYS A 77 -23.34 -29.12 -4.78
CA LYS A 77 -23.79 -28.23 -5.85
C LYS A 77 -23.14 -26.85 -5.74
N THR A 78 -23.09 -26.27 -4.54
CA THR A 78 -22.47 -24.94 -4.32
C THR A 78 -20.97 -25.01 -4.59
N LEU A 79 -20.27 -26.03 -4.09
CA LEU A 79 -18.83 -26.21 -4.33
C LEU A 79 -18.48 -26.31 -5.83
N LYS A 80 -19.28 -27.06 -6.61
CA LYS A 80 -19.11 -27.13 -8.07
C LYS A 80 -19.41 -25.80 -8.77
N GLN A 81 -20.39 -25.05 -8.26
CA GLN A 81 -20.73 -23.73 -8.79
C GLN A 81 -19.65 -22.69 -8.50
N THR A 82 -18.97 -22.76 -7.36
CA THR A 82 -17.91 -21.80 -6.97
C THR A 82 -16.79 -21.75 -8.00
N ARG A 83 -16.30 -22.91 -8.47
CA ARG A 83 -15.30 -22.98 -9.54
C ARG A 83 -15.80 -22.30 -10.81
N LYS A 84 -17.03 -22.63 -11.24
CA LYS A 84 -17.61 -22.05 -12.45
C LYS A 84 -17.78 -20.53 -12.35
N GLN A 85 -18.27 -20.03 -11.21
CA GLN A 85 -18.47 -18.61 -10.97
C GLN A 85 -17.15 -17.84 -10.95
N TYR A 86 -16.10 -18.43 -10.36
CA TYR A 86 -14.77 -17.85 -10.37
C TYR A 86 -14.26 -17.64 -11.80
N PHE A 87 -14.33 -18.66 -12.66
CA PHE A 87 -13.90 -18.53 -14.05
C PHE A 87 -14.80 -17.59 -14.87
N LEU A 88 -16.12 -17.59 -14.63
CA LEU A 88 -17.03 -16.66 -15.33
C LEU A 88 -16.68 -15.20 -15.02
N ASN A 89 -16.38 -14.89 -13.77
CA ASN A 89 -16.11 -13.52 -13.33
C ASN A 89 -14.65 -13.08 -13.61
N ASN A 90 -13.69 -14.02 -13.59
CA ASN A 90 -12.27 -13.68 -13.62
C ASN A 90 -11.52 -14.07 -14.88
N SER A 91 -12.09 -14.91 -15.76
CA SER A 91 -11.39 -15.43 -16.96
C SER A 91 -10.83 -14.33 -17.86
N LYS A 92 -11.61 -13.27 -18.10
CA LYS A 92 -11.17 -12.11 -18.91
C LYS A 92 -9.96 -11.42 -18.28
N HIS A 93 -10.01 -11.15 -16.99
CA HIS A 93 -8.94 -10.45 -16.26
C HIS A 93 -7.66 -11.29 -16.17
N ILE A 94 -7.81 -12.59 -15.96
CA ILE A 94 -6.70 -13.55 -15.96
C ILE A 94 -6.06 -13.62 -17.34
N PHE A 95 -6.87 -13.71 -18.41
CA PHE A 95 -6.38 -13.76 -19.78
C PHE A 95 -5.61 -12.49 -20.15
N ASP A 96 -6.20 -11.31 -19.89
CA ASP A 96 -5.55 -10.02 -20.14
C ASP A 96 -4.20 -9.92 -19.42
N TYR A 97 -4.13 -10.40 -18.17
CA TYR A 97 -2.91 -10.39 -17.36
C TYR A 97 -1.81 -11.30 -17.94
N PHE A 98 -2.15 -12.55 -18.28
CA PHE A 98 -1.16 -13.49 -18.82
C PHE A 98 -0.76 -13.18 -20.26
N GLU A 99 -1.67 -12.64 -21.08
CA GLU A 99 -1.36 -12.17 -22.43
C GLU A 99 -0.34 -11.02 -22.40
N GLN A 100 -0.54 -10.05 -21.49
CA GLN A 100 0.43 -8.97 -21.28
C GLN A 100 1.77 -9.52 -20.79
N LYS A 101 1.77 -10.43 -19.81
CA LYS A 101 3.00 -11.09 -19.31
C LYS A 101 3.73 -11.88 -20.42
N GLN A 102 3.01 -12.50 -21.34
CA GLN A 102 3.57 -13.23 -22.47
C GLN A 102 4.16 -12.31 -23.54
N GLN A 103 3.47 -11.22 -23.89
CA GLN A 103 3.98 -10.22 -24.85
C GLN A 103 5.34 -9.66 -24.37
N ILE A 104 5.44 -9.39 -23.08
CA ILE A 104 6.66 -8.93 -22.41
C ILE A 104 7.77 -9.98 -22.44
N SER A 105 7.43 -11.26 -22.29
CA SER A 105 8.37 -12.38 -22.32
C SER A 105 8.85 -12.76 -23.72
N ASN A 106 8.09 -12.40 -24.77
CA ASN A 106 8.48 -12.62 -26.15
C ASN A 106 9.38 -11.48 -26.69
N ASP A 107 9.14 -10.25 -26.26
CA ASP A 107 9.96 -9.08 -26.62
C ASP A 107 11.37 -9.12 -25.97
N SER A 108 11.55 -9.85 -24.87
CA SER A 108 12.84 -10.00 -24.19
C SER A 108 13.84 -10.91 -24.91
N ASN A 109 13.44 -11.66 -25.94
CA ASN A 109 14.32 -12.58 -26.68
C ASN A 109 15.20 -11.91 -27.75
N ILE A 110 15.10 -10.59 -27.97
CA ILE A 110 15.84 -9.91 -29.06
C ILE A 110 17.06 -9.09 -28.58
N VAL A 111 17.14 -8.58 -27.35
CA VAL A 111 18.38 -7.94 -26.84
C VAL A 111 18.42 -8.00 -25.31
N ASN A 112 19.59 -8.32 -24.73
CA ASN A 112 19.96 -8.18 -23.31
C ASN A 112 19.42 -6.90 -22.63
N GLN A 113 18.17 -6.92 -22.16
CA GLN A 113 17.48 -5.80 -21.53
C GLN A 113 16.50 -6.25 -20.44
N ASN A 114 16.93 -7.14 -19.53
CA ASN A 114 16.11 -7.53 -18.39
C ASN A 114 15.70 -6.33 -17.49
N THR A 115 16.46 -5.23 -17.51
CA THR A 115 16.13 -4.01 -16.75
C THR A 115 15.14 -3.08 -17.46
N LYS A 116 15.06 -3.05 -18.80
CA LYS A 116 14.10 -2.18 -19.51
C LYS A 116 12.71 -2.79 -19.65
N VAL A 117 12.60 -4.11 -19.55
CA VAL A 117 11.33 -4.82 -19.72
C VAL A 117 10.50 -4.86 -18.43
N LEU A 118 11.13 -5.06 -17.26
CA LEU A 118 10.52 -4.81 -15.94
C LEU A 118 10.05 -3.36 -15.78
N ASN A 119 10.86 -2.43 -16.29
CA ASN A 119 10.53 -1.03 -16.41
C ASN A 119 9.32 -0.78 -17.32
N SER A 120 8.98 -1.65 -18.27
CA SER A 120 7.75 -1.47 -19.06
C SER A 120 6.48 -1.89 -18.30
N PHE A 121 6.61 -2.80 -17.31
CA PHE A 121 5.50 -3.31 -16.50
C PHE A 121 5.03 -2.32 -15.43
N PHE A 122 5.93 -1.45 -14.93
CA PHE A 122 5.64 -0.33 -14.03
C PHE A 122 5.87 1.06 -14.67
N LYS A 123 6.22 1.11 -15.96
CA LYS A 123 6.64 2.29 -16.77
C LYS A 123 7.74 3.17 -16.15
N ILE A 124 9.00 2.72 -16.20
CA ILE A 124 10.19 3.58 -16.26
C ILE A 124 10.55 3.81 -17.74
N LYS A 125 10.37 5.06 -18.19
CA LYS A 125 10.86 5.69 -19.43
C LYS A 125 10.55 4.97 -20.75
N ALA A 126 9.42 5.32 -21.37
CA ALA A 126 9.24 5.15 -22.82
C ALA A 126 9.92 6.31 -23.57
N THR A 127 10.74 6.00 -24.57
CA THR A 127 11.56 6.93 -25.35
C THR A 127 10.81 7.74 -26.41
N ASN A 128 9.47 7.81 -26.40
CA ASN A 128 8.71 8.62 -27.34
C ASN A 128 7.53 9.34 -26.67
N ASN A 129 7.41 10.63 -27.00
CA ASN A 129 6.48 11.62 -26.41
C ASN A 129 4.98 11.42 -26.73
N GLU A 130 4.59 10.28 -27.30
CA GLU A 130 3.17 9.98 -27.60
C GLU A 130 2.57 8.90 -26.67
N ALA A 131 3.39 8.18 -25.88
CA ALA A 131 2.94 7.16 -24.94
C ALA A 131 2.86 7.63 -23.46
N SER A 132 3.12 8.92 -23.24
CA SER A 132 3.21 9.60 -21.94
C SER A 132 1.92 10.30 -21.50
N SER A 133 0.80 10.12 -22.20
CA SER A 133 -0.49 10.58 -21.68
C SER A 133 -1.01 9.61 -20.61
N ILE A 134 -1.25 10.15 -19.41
CA ILE A 134 -1.99 9.50 -18.30
C ILE A 134 -3.41 9.06 -18.73
N ASN A 135 -3.89 9.55 -19.88
CA ASN A 135 -5.14 9.21 -20.54
C ASN A 135 -5.04 8.13 -21.63
N SER A 136 -3.94 7.37 -21.74
CA SER A 136 -3.92 6.26 -22.70
C SER A 136 -4.97 5.19 -22.32
N GLU A 137 -5.95 4.98 -23.20
CA GLU A 137 -7.08 4.04 -23.04
C GLU A 137 -6.63 2.66 -22.54
N LYS A 138 -5.48 2.17 -23.06
CA LYS A 138 -4.90 0.86 -22.74
C LYS A 138 -4.42 0.73 -21.28
N TYR A 139 -3.95 1.81 -20.67
CA TYR A 139 -3.46 1.81 -19.29
C TYR A 139 -4.61 1.86 -18.27
N ASN A 140 -5.67 2.61 -18.58
CA ASN A 140 -6.89 2.60 -17.77
C ASN A 140 -7.61 1.24 -17.83
N VAL A 141 -7.61 0.58 -18.99
CA VAL A 141 -8.21 -0.75 -19.16
C VAL A 141 -7.44 -1.82 -18.36
N SER A 142 -6.10 -1.83 -18.41
CA SER A 142 -5.28 -2.79 -17.66
C SER A 142 -5.36 -2.58 -16.15
N ARG A 143 -5.32 -1.33 -15.68
CA ARG A 143 -5.53 -0.99 -14.26
C ARG A 143 -6.92 -1.41 -13.78
N LYS A 144 -7.96 -1.13 -14.57
CA LYS A 144 -9.34 -1.53 -14.26
C LYS A 144 -9.49 -3.05 -14.20
N SER A 145 -8.89 -3.78 -15.15
CA SER A 145 -8.90 -5.25 -15.17
C SER A 145 -8.23 -5.85 -13.92
N TYR A 146 -7.14 -5.23 -13.46
CA TYR A 146 -6.47 -5.60 -12.21
C TYR A 146 -7.35 -5.34 -10.98
N VAL A 147 -7.93 -4.15 -10.86
CA VAL A 147 -8.82 -3.78 -9.75
C VAL A 147 -10.07 -4.66 -9.71
N ASP A 148 -10.70 -4.91 -10.87
CA ASP A 148 -11.90 -5.75 -10.99
C ASP A 148 -11.61 -7.20 -10.56
N TYR A 149 -10.44 -7.76 -10.91
CA TYR A 149 -10.03 -9.10 -10.44
C TYR A 149 -9.93 -9.14 -8.91
N TRP A 150 -9.27 -8.16 -8.29
CA TRP A 150 -9.11 -8.13 -6.84
C TRP A 150 -10.43 -7.89 -6.11
N ALA A 151 -11.31 -7.05 -6.66
CA ALA A 151 -12.66 -6.86 -6.15
C ALA A 151 -13.46 -8.18 -6.18
N ASN A 152 -13.37 -8.94 -7.29
CA ASN A 152 -14.06 -10.23 -7.44
C ASN A 152 -13.52 -11.33 -6.53
N VAL A 153 -12.22 -11.30 -6.21
CA VAL A 153 -11.54 -12.39 -5.49
C VAL A 153 -11.47 -12.17 -3.99
N ASN A 154 -11.20 -10.95 -3.53
CA ASN A 154 -11.05 -10.66 -2.10
C ASN A 154 -12.31 -10.02 -1.49
N ASN A 155 -13.25 -9.50 -2.28
CA ASN A 155 -14.44 -8.79 -1.78
C ASN A 155 -14.10 -7.64 -0.80
N GLU A 156 -12.84 -7.21 -0.78
CA GLU A 156 -12.31 -6.12 0.03
C GLU A 156 -12.23 -4.88 -0.85
N ILE A 157 -12.87 -3.80 -0.41
CA ILE A 157 -12.89 -2.52 -1.09
C ILE A 157 -11.48 -1.93 -1.03
N THR A 158 -10.75 -1.97 -2.15
CA THR A 158 -9.35 -1.53 -2.21
C THR A 158 -9.19 -0.01 -2.32
N ASN A 159 -10.23 0.74 -2.67
CA ASN A 159 -10.19 2.21 -2.75
C ASN A 159 -11.54 2.85 -2.44
N MET A 160 -11.60 3.70 -1.39
CA MET A 160 -12.75 4.57 -1.13
C MET A 160 -12.87 5.70 -2.17
N GLN A 161 -11.78 6.08 -2.84
CA GLN A 161 -11.79 7.11 -3.88
C GLN A 161 -12.59 6.75 -5.14
N ASP A 162 -12.86 5.47 -5.40
CA ASP A 162 -13.63 5.03 -6.58
C ASP A 162 -15.15 5.21 -6.42
N PHE A 163 -15.63 5.58 -5.22
CA PHE A 163 -17.05 5.89 -4.94
C PHE A 163 -17.34 7.40 -4.85
N VAL A 164 -16.40 8.25 -5.26
CA VAL A 164 -16.64 9.70 -5.35
C VAL A 164 -17.54 9.97 -6.54
N VAL A 165 -18.86 9.91 -6.31
CA VAL A 165 -19.84 10.39 -7.27
C VAL A 165 -19.82 11.92 -7.22
N PRO A 166 -19.62 12.62 -8.34
CA PRO A 166 -19.73 14.08 -8.36
C PRO A 166 -21.15 14.47 -7.93
N THR A 167 -21.26 15.12 -6.77
CA THR A 167 -22.52 15.56 -6.14
C THR A 167 -23.18 16.74 -6.87
N ASP A 168 -22.45 17.36 -7.79
CA ASP A 168 -22.80 18.65 -8.39
C ASP A 168 -24.01 18.57 -9.35
N LYS A 169 -24.45 17.36 -9.70
CA LYS A 169 -25.59 17.14 -10.62
C LYS A 169 -26.44 15.95 -10.18
N CYS A 170 -27.75 16.08 -10.33
CA CYS A 170 -28.72 15.02 -10.11
C CYS A 170 -28.45 13.85 -11.06
N PHE A 171 -28.17 12.68 -10.49
CA PHE A 171 -27.93 11.44 -11.24
C PHE A 171 -29.17 10.91 -11.99
N ILE A 172 -30.37 11.48 -11.76
CA ILE A 172 -31.61 11.04 -12.41
C ILE A 172 -31.96 11.92 -13.62
N CYS A 173 -31.91 13.24 -13.47
CA CYS A 173 -32.26 14.15 -14.57
C CYS A 173 -31.04 14.77 -15.25
N HIS A 174 -29.84 14.66 -14.67
CA HIS A 174 -28.58 15.26 -15.13
C HIS A 174 -28.61 16.78 -15.40
N ILE A 175 -29.69 17.46 -15.00
CA ILE A 175 -29.96 18.88 -15.26
C ILE A 175 -29.98 19.67 -13.95
N GLY A 176 -30.70 19.20 -12.93
CA GLY A 176 -30.79 19.86 -11.63
C GLY A 176 -29.64 19.47 -10.70
N GLU A 177 -29.40 20.29 -9.69
CA GLU A 177 -28.45 20.04 -8.60
C GLU A 177 -29.17 19.36 -7.42
N MET A 178 -28.45 18.57 -6.63
CA MET A 178 -28.99 17.89 -5.44
C MET A 178 -28.72 18.74 -4.19
N ILE A 179 -29.75 19.35 -3.63
CA ILE A 179 -29.65 20.21 -2.45
C ILE A 179 -29.86 19.36 -1.18
N PRO A 180 -28.94 19.36 -0.21
CA PRO A 180 -29.10 18.65 1.06
C PRO A 180 -30.07 19.39 1.97
N GLN A 181 -31.03 18.65 2.53
CA GLN A 181 -31.87 19.09 3.64
C GLN A 181 -31.41 18.35 4.90
N GLU A 182 -30.59 19.03 5.70
CA GLU A 182 -29.88 18.44 6.85
C GLU A 182 -30.83 17.90 7.93
N ASP A 183 -31.97 18.57 8.14
CA ASP A 183 -32.97 18.19 9.15
C ASP A 183 -33.70 16.87 8.83
N GLU A 184 -33.72 16.47 7.55
CA GLU A 184 -34.49 15.31 7.07
C GLU A 184 -33.60 14.18 6.52
N GLY A 185 -32.28 14.38 6.42
CA GLY A 185 -31.36 13.37 5.89
C GLY A 185 -31.64 13.01 4.42
N ILE A 186 -32.14 13.97 3.64
CA ILE A 186 -32.47 13.78 2.23
C ILE A 186 -31.77 14.81 1.33
N LEU A 187 -31.39 14.40 0.12
CA LEU A 187 -30.96 15.29 -0.95
C LEU A 187 -32.13 15.47 -1.92
N VAL A 188 -32.51 16.70 -2.23
CA VAL A 188 -33.64 17.04 -3.11
C VAL A 188 -33.13 17.70 -4.39
N CYS A 189 -33.58 17.21 -5.55
CA CYS A 189 -33.23 17.84 -6.82
C CYS A 189 -33.94 19.19 -7.01
N ASN A 190 -33.18 20.26 -7.30
CA ASN A 190 -33.71 21.63 -7.48
C ASN A 190 -34.42 21.88 -8.83
N ASN A 191 -34.47 20.88 -9.72
CA ASN A 191 -35.19 20.99 -10.98
C ASN A 191 -36.67 20.69 -10.76
N GLU A 192 -37.54 21.67 -11.00
CA GLU A 192 -39.00 21.59 -10.86
C GLU A 192 -39.64 20.44 -11.65
N LYS A 193 -39.01 20.00 -12.75
CA LYS A 193 -39.48 18.85 -13.54
C LYS A 193 -39.04 17.49 -12.98
N CYS A 194 -38.04 17.46 -12.10
CA CYS A 194 -37.50 16.23 -11.52
C CYS A 194 -38.00 16.02 -10.09
N GLY A 195 -37.77 16.99 -9.20
CA GLY A 195 -38.26 17.00 -7.81
C GLY A 195 -37.98 15.74 -6.97
N LYS A 196 -37.09 14.86 -7.43
CA LYS A 196 -36.81 13.57 -6.77
C LYS A 196 -35.87 13.79 -5.60
N PHE A 197 -36.15 13.11 -4.51
CA PHE A 197 -35.32 13.08 -3.32
C PHE A 197 -34.71 11.70 -3.12
N ILE A 198 -33.50 11.66 -2.58
CA ILE A 198 -32.87 10.43 -2.10
C ILE A 198 -32.55 10.59 -0.62
N SER A 199 -32.77 9.53 0.15
CA SER A 199 -32.23 9.44 1.50
C SER A 199 -30.73 9.28 1.41
N TYR A 200 -30.00 10.15 2.10
CA TYR A 200 -28.57 10.02 2.29
C TYR A 200 -28.30 9.89 3.77
N ILE A 201 -27.45 8.94 4.13
CA ILE A 201 -27.03 8.80 5.51
C ILE A 201 -26.03 9.94 5.73
N VAL A 202 -26.45 10.96 6.47
CA VAL A 202 -25.49 11.89 7.09
C VAL A 202 -24.78 11.06 8.14
N ASP A 203 -23.62 10.52 7.77
CA ASP A 203 -22.72 9.97 8.75
C ASP A 203 -22.18 11.17 9.55
N SER A 204 -22.91 11.52 10.60
CA SER A 204 -22.49 12.49 11.61
C SER A 204 -21.32 11.96 12.44
N SER A 205 -20.69 10.85 12.03
CA SER A 205 -19.30 10.60 12.37
C SER A 205 -18.38 11.48 11.51
N LYS A 206 -18.16 12.71 11.98
CA LYS A 206 -16.74 13.06 12.15
C LYS A 206 -16.15 11.89 12.92
N PRO A 207 -15.19 11.11 12.39
CA PRO A 207 -14.54 10.13 13.22
C PRO A 207 -13.97 10.91 14.39
N SER A 208 -14.54 10.69 15.57
CA SER A 208 -13.91 11.10 16.81
C SER A 208 -12.52 10.50 16.74
N ASN A 209 -11.51 11.34 16.89
CA ASN A 209 -10.07 11.03 16.87
C ASN A 209 -9.66 10.05 18.00
N LYS A 210 -10.47 9.03 18.30
CA LYS A 210 -10.39 8.19 19.50
C LYS A 210 -10.68 6.71 19.28
N GLU A 211 -10.89 6.25 18.05
CA GLU A 211 -10.84 4.80 17.78
C GLU A 211 -9.66 4.50 16.85
N PRO A 212 -8.56 3.96 17.40
CA PRO A 212 -7.40 3.62 16.59
C PRO A 212 -7.80 2.50 15.62
N PRO A 213 -7.39 2.56 14.35
CA PRO A 213 -7.39 1.39 13.48
C PRO A 213 -6.53 0.30 14.15
N ASN A 214 -6.79 -0.98 13.82
CA ASN A 214 -5.99 -2.13 14.27
C ASN A 214 -4.51 -1.75 14.45
N GLU A 215 -3.95 -1.96 15.65
CA GLU A 215 -2.69 -1.34 16.12
C GLU A 215 -1.51 -1.40 15.14
N VAL A 216 -1.47 -2.48 14.34
CA VAL A 216 -0.45 -2.72 13.31
C VAL A 216 -0.57 -1.74 12.12
N SER A 217 -1.80 -1.48 11.66
CA SER A 217 -2.08 -0.54 10.55
C SER A 217 -1.82 0.92 10.97
N TYR A 218 -2.21 1.27 12.19
CA TYR A 218 -1.99 2.61 12.74
C TYR A 218 -0.48 2.96 12.82
N THR A 219 0.34 2.02 13.30
CA THR A 219 1.79 2.23 13.42
C THR A 219 2.47 2.39 12.05
N ALA A 220 2.06 1.59 11.05
CA ALA A 220 2.59 1.68 9.69
C ALA A 220 2.24 3.01 9.01
N TYR A 221 1.00 3.47 9.21
CA TYR A 221 0.52 4.76 8.73
C TYR A 221 1.28 5.94 9.35
N ILE A 222 1.50 5.93 10.68
CA ILE A 222 2.28 6.98 11.36
C ILE A 222 3.69 7.09 10.80
N ARG A 223 4.36 5.94 10.60
CA ARG A 223 5.73 5.90 10.06
C ARG A 223 5.78 6.47 8.65
N LEU A 224 4.82 6.13 7.80
CA LEU A 224 4.74 6.66 6.45
C LEU A 224 4.53 8.18 6.44
N ASN A 225 3.66 8.70 7.31
CA ASN A 225 3.47 10.14 7.44
C ASN A 225 4.75 10.85 7.89
N HIS A 226 5.43 10.32 8.90
CA HIS A 226 6.71 10.88 9.33
C HIS A 226 7.77 10.82 8.22
N PHE A 227 7.80 9.77 7.41
CA PHE A 227 8.67 9.72 6.23
C PHE A 227 8.33 10.81 5.19
N LYS A 228 7.05 11.07 4.93
CA LYS A 228 6.60 12.17 4.06
C LYS A 228 6.98 13.55 4.61
N GLU A 229 6.95 13.73 5.92
CA GLU A 229 7.44 14.95 6.57
C GLU A 229 8.95 15.12 6.34
N ILE A 230 9.74 14.05 6.47
CA ILE A 230 11.18 14.07 6.19
C ILE A 230 11.47 14.44 4.73
N LEU A 231 10.70 13.92 3.77
CA LEU A 231 10.80 14.31 2.35
C LEU A 231 10.47 15.81 2.16
N SER A 232 9.44 16.30 2.85
CA SER A 232 9.05 17.72 2.80
C SER A 232 10.13 18.63 3.40
N GLN A 233 10.71 18.27 4.54
CA GLN A 233 11.82 18.98 5.17
C GLN A 233 13.06 18.99 4.27
N PHE A 234 13.39 17.83 3.66
CA PHE A 234 14.53 17.70 2.73
C PHE A 234 14.40 18.65 1.53
N GLN A 235 13.19 18.80 0.99
CA GLN A 235 12.90 19.70 -0.13
C GLN A 235 12.59 21.15 0.28
N ALA A 236 12.73 21.49 1.57
CA ALA A 236 12.32 22.79 2.13
C ALA A 236 10.86 23.17 1.83
N LYS A 237 9.98 22.19 1.70
CA LYS A 237 8.52 22.34 1.48
C LYS A 237 7.71 22.27 2.79
N GLU A 238 8.40 22.39 3.92
CA GLU A 238 7.74 22.45 5.21
C GLU A 238 7.05 23.80 5.44
N THR A 239 6.02 23.80 6.29
CA THR A 239 5.23 24.99 6.63
C THR A 239 5.69 25.68 7.92
N THR A 240 6.81 25.21 8.50
CA THR A 240 7.34 25.71 9.78
C THR A 240 7.72 27.19 9.66
N GLN A 241 7.12 28.03 10.51
CA GLN A 241 7.48 29.44 10.60
C GLN A 241 8.68 29.62 11.54
N ILE A 242 9.82 30.03 10.98
CA ILE A 242 11.02 30.36 11.76
C ILE A 242 10.95 31.84 12.15
N PRO A 243 11.04 32.20 13.45
CA PRO A 243 11.00 33.59 13.88
C PRO A 243 12.09 34.43 13.21
N GLU A 244 11.75 35.65 12.80
CA GLU A 244 12.66 36.55 12.09
C GLU A 244 13.92 36.86 12.91
N GLU A 245 13.81 36.97 14.24
CA GLU A 245 14.96 37.13 15.14
C GLU A 245 16.01 36.01 15.00
N VAL A 246 15.56 34.78 14.72
CA VAL A 246 16.44 33.63 14.53
C VAL A 246 17.20 33.78 13.21
N ILE A 247 16.50 34.17 12.15
CA ILE A 247 17.10 34.43 10.83
C ILE A 247 18.10 35.58 10.92
N GLU A 248 17.80 36.66 11.64
CA GLU A 248 18.73 37.77 11.87
C GLU A 248 19.97 37.36 12.67
N LYS A 249 19.81 36.52 13.71
CA LYS A 249 20.96 35.97 14.46
C LYS A 249 21.88 35.14 13.56
N ILE A 250 21.30 34.33 12.67
CA ILE A 250 22.05 33.53 11.69
C ILE A 250 22.77 34.46 10.70
N ARG A 251 22.07 35.46 10.14
CA ARG A 251 22.66 36.46 9.23
C ARG A 251 23.81 37.22 9.87
N GLY A 252 23.65 37.65 11.12
CA GLY A 252 24.69 38.30 11.90
C GLY A 252 25.91 37.40 12.11
N ARG A 253 25.71 36.10 12.33
CA ARG A 253 26.79 35.12 12.46
C ARG A 253 27.53 34.88 11.14
N ILE A 254 26.82 34.75 10.03
CA ILE A 254 27.40 34.63 8.68
C ILE A 254 28.29 35.85 8.38
N LYS A 255 27.80 37.06 8.67
CA LYS A 255 28.56 38.31 8.52
C LYS A 255 29.80 38.34 9.42
N LYS A 256 29.70 37.86 10.66
CA LYS A 256 30.83 37.78 11.61
C LYS A 256 31.90 36.79 11.15
N GLU A 257 31.51 35.67 10.53
CA GLU A 257 32.43 34.69 9.94
C GLU A 257 32.97 35.13 8.56
N ARG A 258 32.56 36.32 8.06
CA ARG A 258 32.99 36.89 6.77
C ARG A 258 32.77 35.95 5.58
N ILE A 259 31.70 35.17 5.62
CA ILE A 259 31.32 34.29 4.51
C ILE A 259 30.78 35.18 3.39
N THR A 260 31.58 35.37 2.34
CA THR A 260 31.20 36.15 1.15
C THR A 260 30.53 35.28 0.09
N ASP A 261 30.89 34.00 0.04
CA ASP A 261 30.34 33.03 -0.89
C ASP A 261 29.28 32.16 -0.19
N MET A 262 28.02 32.34 -0.59
CA MET A 262 26.88 31.59 -0.02
C MET A 262 26.86 30.13 -0.46
N SER A 263 27.60 29.73 -1.50
CA SER A 263 27.68 28.33 -1.94
C SER A 263 28.37 27.42 -0.91
N VAL A 264 29.17 28.00 -0.01
CA VAL A 264 29.88 27.31 1.08
C VAL A 264 28.92 26.92 2.21
N ILE A 265 27.74 27.53 2.27
CA ILE A 265 26.74 27.25 3.30
C ILE A 265 25.96 25.99 2.92
N ASN A 266 26.54 24.83 3.23
CA ASN A 266 25.85 23.55 3.12
C ASN A 266 25.20 23.15 4.45
N TYR A 267 24.60 21.95 4.49
CA TYR A 267 23.96 21.42 5.71
C TYR A 267 24.91 21.45 6.92
N ASP A 268 26.14 20.98 6.77
CA ASP A 268 27.11 20.92 7.86
C ASP A 268 27.53 22.29 8.36
N LYS A 269 27.73 23.24 7.45
CA LYS A 269 28.12 24.61 7.80
C LYS A 269 26.98 25.33 8.53
N MET A 270 25.75 25.20 8.06
CA MET A 270 24.58 25.77 8.74
C MET A 270 24.37 25.11 10.12
N ARG A 271 24.56 23.80 10.23
CA ARG A 271 24.52 23.09 11.51
C ARG A 271 25.57 23.59 12.49
N GLU A 272 26.78 23.88 12.02
CA GLU A 272 27.85 24.47 12.81
C GLU A 272 27.46 25.86 13.34
N ILE A 273 26.89 26.70 12.48
CA ILE A 273 26.39 28.05 12.81
C ILE A 273 25.30 27.97 13.88
N LEU A 274 24.28 27.13 13.68
CA LEU A 274 23.18 26.94 14.62
C LEU A 274 23.68 26.43 15.98
N ARG A 275 24.63 25.49 15.99
CA ARG A 275 25.25 25.00 17.23
C ARG A 275 25.98 26.11 17.98
N LYS A 276 26.73 26.96 17.29
CA LYS A 276 27.45 28.12 17.88
C LYS A 276 26.49 29.17 18.45
N LEU A 277 25.29 29.28 17.90
CA LEU A 277 24.23 30.17 18.38
C LEU A 277 23.36 29.55 19.49
N GLY A 278 23.57 28.27 19.84
CA GLY A 278 22.73 27.54 20.80
C GLY A 278 21.34 27.18 20.25
N LEU A 279 21.18 27.18 18.92
CA LEU A 279 19.91 27.03 18.21
C LEU A 279 19.69 25.59 17.72
N ASN A 280 19.97 24.60 18.57
CA ASN A 280 19.94 23.18 18.19
C ASN A 280 18.55 22.68 17.77
N LYS A 281 17.48 23.32 18.27
CA LYS A 281 16.09 22.98 17.92
C LYS A 281 15.74 23.20 16.45
N TYR A 282 16.59 23.88 15.69
CA TYR A 282 16.37 24.17 14.27
C TYR A 282 17.19 23.26 13.33
N PHE A 283 17.82 22.19 13.84
CA PHE A 283 18.63 21.30 13.01
C PHE A 283 17.82 20.55 11.94
N GLU A 284 16.55 20.24 12.22
CA GLU A 284 15.65 19.58 11.26
C GLU A 284 15.24 20.53 10.12
N HIS A 285 15.22 21.84 10.40
CA HIS A 285 14.82 22.89 9.46
C HIS A 285 16.01 23.49 8.67
N ILE A 286 17.19 22.87 8.70
CA ILE A 286 18.39 23.43 8.08
C ILE A 286 18.20 23.70 6.58
N GLN A 287 17.54 22.80 5.86
CA GLN A 287 17.32 22.99 4.43
C GLN A 287 16.37 24.15 4.15
N TYR A 288 15.33 24.30 4.96
CA TYR A 288 14.45 25.46 4.89
C TYR A 288 15.18 26.76 5.23
N ILE A 289 15.99 26.79 6.29
CA ILE A 289 16.83 27.95 6.63
C ILE A 289 17.77 28.31 5.49
N ASN A 290 18.47 27.33 4.91
CA ASN A 290 19.36 27.53 3.77
C ASN A 290 18.62 28.16 2.58
N SER A 291 17.38 27.74 2.32
CA SER A 291 16.54 28.31 1.26
C SER A 291 16.27 29.81 1.45
N MET A 292 16.12 30.27 2.71
CA MET A 292 15.92 31.69 3.05
C MET A 292 17.16 32.55 2.76
N PHE A 293 18.35 31.94 2.66
CA PHE A 293 19.59 32.61 2.28
C PHE A 293 19.91 32.46 0.77
N GLY A 294 18.97 31.96 -0.03
CA GLY A 294 19.10 31.84 -1.49
C GLY A 294 19.74 30.54 -1.98
N ILE A 295 19.91 29.56 -1.09
CA ILE A 295 20.50 28.26 -1.42
C ILE A 295 19.39 27.33 -1.88
N LYS A 296 19.46 26.88 -3.14
CA LYS A 296 18.38 26.05 -3.70
C LYS A 296 18.34 24.69 -2.99
N PRO A 297 17.19 24.28 -2.42
CA PRO A 297 17.04 22.96 -1.84
C PRO A 297 17.04 21.90 -2.93
N PRO A 298 17.39 20.64 -2.61
CA PRO A 298 17.20 19.52 -3.52
C PRO A 298 15.70 19.34 -3.81
N VAL A 299 15.33 19.22 -5.08
CA VAL A 299 13.94 19.01 -5.49
C VAL A 299 13.80 17.65 -6.16
N MET A 300 13.00 16.78 -5.56
CA MET A 300 12.55 15.51 -6.14
C MET A 300 11.26 15.75 -6.95
N ASN A 301 11.13 15.05 -8.09
CA ASN A 301 9.89 15.00 -8.85
C ASN A 301 8.85 14.13 -8.14
N GLU A 302 7.59 14.29 -8.53
CA GLU A 302 6.45 13.59 -7.91
C GLU A 302 6.57 12.07 -8.04
N GLU A 303 7.02 11.57 -9.19
CA GLU A 303 7.25 10.14 -9.44
C GLU A 303 8.28 9.53 -8.46
N LEU A 304 9.41 10.21 -8.23
CA LEU A 304 10.41 9.74 -7.26
C LEU A 304 9.84 9.77 -5.84
N HIS A 305 9.06 10.79 -5.50
CA HIS A 305 8.43 10.92 -4.19
C HIS A 305 7.45 9.77 -3.90
N GLU A 306 6.60 9.42 -4.86
CA GLU A 306 5.70 8.27 -4.77
C GLU A 306 6.46 6.94 -4.69
N THR A 307 7.48 6.77 -5.53
CA THR A 307 8.32 5.57 -5.53
C THR A 307 9.00 5.38 -4.18
N LEU A 308 9.59 6.43 -3.61
CA LEU A 308 10.20 6.38 -2.27
C LEU A 308 9.18 6.02 -1.19
N CYS A 309 7.95 6.51 -1.29
CA CYS A 309 6.88 6.13 -0.36
C CYS A 309 6.50 4.65 -0.47
N VAL A 310 6.41 4.11 -1.69
CA VAL A 310 6.11 2.69 -1.92
C VAL A 310 7.24 1.82 -1.36
N LEU A 311 8.49 2.12 -1.69
CA LEU A 311 9.64 1.39 -1.15
C LEU A 311 9.71 1.47 0.38
N PHE A 312 9.36 2.62 0.96
CA PHE A 312 9.27 2.77 2.41
C PHE A 312 8.20 1.87 3.05
N ILE A 313 7.08 1.62 2.36
CA ILE A 313 6.05 0.67 2.82
C ILE A 313 6.59 -0.76 2.77
N GLU A 314 7.24 -1.14 1.66
CA GLU A 314 7.77 -2.50 1.45
C GLU A 314 8.77 -2.91 2.53
N ILE A 315 9.65 -2.00 2.98
CA ILE A 315 10.66 -2.31 4.01
C ILE A 315 10.08 -2.56 5.40
N GLN A 316 8.85 -2.12 5.70
CA GLN A 316 8.33 -2.20 7.07
C GLN A 316 8.13 -3.65 7.54
N LYS A 317 7.65 -4.52 6.65
CA LYS A 317 7.36 -5.93 6.97
C LYS A 317 8.65 -6.75 7.17
N PRO A 318 9.62 -6.76 6.24
CA PRO A 318 10.90 -7.44 6.46
C PRO A 318 11.66 -6.86 7.66
N TRP A 319 11.59 -5.55 7.90
CA TRP A 319 12.18 -4.96 9.10
C TRP A 319 11.58 -5.55 10.38
N ALA A 320 10.26 -5.72 10.46
CA ALA A 320 9.61 -6.30 11.63
C ALA A 320 10.02 -7.76 11.89
N VAL A 321 10.33 -8.52 10.83
CA VAL A 321 10.81 -9.91 10.91
C VAL A 321 12.26 -9.97 11.40
N HIS A 322 13.12 -9.05 10.91
CA HIS A 322 14.56 -9.08 11.18
C HIS A 322 15.00 -8.18 12.35
N CYS A 323 14.09 -7.40 12.93
CA CYS A 323 14.39 -6.51 14.04
C CYS A 323 14.84 -7.33 15.26
N PRO A 324 16.04 -7.07 15.81
CA PRO A 324 16.53 -7.82 16.96
C PRO A 324 15.69 -7.49 18.22
N PRO A 325 15.53 -8.43 19.16
CA PRO A 325 14.61 -8.30 20.30
C PRO A 325 14.99 -7.18 21.29
N ASN A 326 16.25 -6.73 21.28
CA ASN A 326 16.74 -5.61 22.07
C ASN A 326 16.42 -4.23 21.44
N ARG A 327 15.89 -4.20 20.22
CA ARG A 327 15.55 -2.98 19.48
C ARG A 327 14.05 -2.94 19.20
N THR A 328 13.44 -1.80 19.48
CA THR A 328 12.01 -1.52 19.18
C THR A 328 11.84 -0.40 18.16
N ASN A 329 12.86 0.43 17.97
CA ASN A 329 12.81 1.60 17.09
C ASN A 329 13.08 1.21 15.63
N PHE A 330 12.29 1.77 14.72
CA PHE A 330 12.45 1.64 13.27
C PHE A 330 13.83 2.14 12.79
N PHE A 331 14.13 1.97 11.50
CA PHE A 331 15.27 2.65 10.89
C PHE A 331 15.20 4.16 11.11
N ASN A 332 16.36 4.81 11.19
CA ASN A 332 16.42 6.26 11.16
C ASN A 332 15.96 6.73 9.78
N TYR A 333 15.06 7.72 9.73
CA TYR A 333 14.41 8.12 8.49
C TYR A 333 15.37 8.76 7.47
N THR A 334 16.40 9.49 7.91
CA THR A 334 17.39 10.07 6.98
C THR A 334 18.33 8.99 6.44
N TYR A 335 18.65 7.99 7.27
CA TYR A 335 19.34 6.77 6.81
C TYR A 335 18.50 5.98 5.79
N THR A 336 17.21 5.78 6.06
CA THR A 336 16.30 5.09 5.13
C THR A 336 16.21 5.85 3.81
N LEU A 337 16.05 7.17 3.85
CA LEU A 337 16.04 8.00 2.64
C LEU A 337 17.34 7.84 1.83
N HIS A 338 18.49 7.87 2.50
CA HIS A 338 19.78 7.66 1.84
C HIS A 338 19.83 6.31 1.12
N GLN A 339 19.49 5.22 1.81
CA GLN A 339 19.51 3.88 1.24
C GLN A 339 18.55 3.71 0.06
N LEU A 340 17.34 4.26 0.17
CA LEU A 340 16.37 4.24 -0.94
C LEU A 340 16.85 5.05 -2.15
N CYS A 341 17.52 6.20 -1.93
CA CYS A 341 18.14 6.94 -3.02
C CYS A 341 19.28 6.17 -3.69
N VAL A 342 20.09 5.42 -2.93
CA VAL A 342 21.14 4.56 -3.50
C VAL A 342 20.53 3.44 -4.34
N LEU A 343 19.48 2.77 -3.86
CA LEU A 343 18.77 1.71 -4.60
C LEU A 343 18.17 2.19 -5.93
N LEU A 344 17.70 3.44 -5.97
CA LEU A 344 17.11 4.05 -7.17
C LEU A 344 18.16 4.74 -8.07
N ASP A 345 19.46 4.58 -7.78
CA ASP A 345 20.58 5.24 -8.47
C ASP A 345 20.45 6.78 -8.50
N GLN A 346 19.84 7.36 -7.45
CA GLN A 346 19.65 8.80 -7.28
C GLN A 346 20.78 9.42 -6.46
N THR A 347 22.02 9.25 -6.94
CA THR A 347 23.24 9.66 -6.23
C THR A 347 23.37 11.16 -6.03
N GLN A 348 22.68 11.98 -6.83
CA GLN A 348 22.71 13.44 -6.76
C GLN A 348 22.14 14.01 -5.44
N TYR A 349 21.29 13.26 -4.73
CA TYR A 349 20.69 13.73 -3.49
C TYR A 349 21.51 13.38 -2.24
N LEU A 350 22.38 12.38 -2.33
CA LEU A 350 23.13 11.85 -1.18
C LEU A 350 23.94 12.92 -0.41
N PRO A 351 24.63 13.89 -1.07
CA PRO A 351 25.37 14.93 -0.36
C PRO A 351 24.51 15.84 0.52
N TYR A 352 23.21 15.90 0.28
CA TYR A 352 22.27 16.73 1.01
C TYR A 352 21.58 15.99 2.15
N ILE A 353 21.71 14.66 2.22
CA ILE A 353 21.05 13.83 3.24
C ILE A 353 21.95 13.77 4.47
N PRO A 354 21.48 14.24 5.64
CA PRO A 354 22.28 14.22 6.85
C PRO A 354 22.38 12.80 7.42
N MET A 355 23.54 12.18 7.24
CA MET A 355 23.86 10.87 7.80
C MET A 355 24.20 10.96 9.29
N MET A 356 23.97 9.85 10.00
CA MET A 356 24.31 9.73 11.41
C MET A 356 25.84 9.81 11.60
N LYS A 357 26.28 10.46 12.68
CA LYS A 357 27.72 10.54 13.02
C LYS A 357 28.25 9.31 13.75
N ASP A 358 27.37 8.57 14.38
CA ASP A 358 27.70 7.43 15.23
C ASP A 358 27.85 6.17 14.36
N ARG A 359 29.10 5.77 14.12
CA ARG A 359 29.46 4.69 13.20
C ARG A 359 28.90 3.34 13.65
N GLU A 360 28.85 3.09 14.97
CA GLU A 360 28.32 1.85 15.52
C GLU A 360 26.82 1.74 15.26
N LYS A 361 26.06 2.82 15.53
CA LYS A 361 24.61 2.86 15.24
C LYS A 361 24.29 2.76 13.76
N GLN A 362 25.17 3.28 12.90
CA GLN A 362 25.02 3.13 11.46
C GLN A 362 25.29 1.69 11.01
N LEU A 363 26.33 1.04 11.54
CA LEU A 363 26.62 -0.36 11.29
C LEU A 363 25.47 -1.28 11.74
N GLU A 364 24.89 -1.02 12.92
CA GLU A 364 23.71 -1.76 13.39
C GLU A 364 22.53 -1.65 12.42
N GLN A 365 22.31 -0.47 11.83
CA GLN A 365 21.27 -0.29 10.81
C GLN A 365 21.61 -1.01 9.52
N ASP A 366 22.86 -0.94 9.05
CA ASP A 366 23.35 -1.66 7.88
C ASP A 366 23.16 -3.18 8.01
N MET A 367 23.38 -3.75 9.20
CA MET A 367 23.20 -5.19 9.43
C MET A 367 21.74 -5.63 9.32
N ILE A 368 20.79 -4.80 9.76
CA ILE A 368 19.35 -5.07 9.60
C ILE A 368 18.93 -4.81 8.16
N TRP A 369 19.39 -3.71 7.57
CA TRP A 369 19.12 -3.33 6.18
C TRP A 369 19.55 -4.43 5.20
N LYS A 370 20.72 -5.02 5.41
CA LYS A 370 21.21 -6.16 4.60
C LYS A 370 20.24 -7.34 4.57
N LYS A 371 19.60 -7.66 5.70
CA LYS A 371 18.61 -8.73 5.79
C LYS A 371 17.30 -8.32 5.11
N VAL A 372 16.87 -7.08 5.28
CA VAL A 372 15.70 -6.52 4.61
C VAL A 372 15.88 -6.55 3.09
N CYS A 373 17.04 -6.13 2.58
CA CYS A 373 17.38 -6.22 1.16
C CYS A 373 17.32 -7.66 0.66
N PHE A 374 17.88 -8.61 1.42
CA PHE A 374 17.84 -10.03 1.05
C PHE A 374 16.40 -10.58 0.94
N ASP A 375 15.51 -10.23 1.88
CA ASP A 375 14.11 -10.66 1.86
C ASP A 375 13.31 -10.06 0.69
N LEU A 376 13.65 -8.84 0.27
CA LEU A 376 13.00 -8.12 -0.84
C LEU A 376 13.66 -8.37 -2.19
N ASP A 377 14.72 -9.18 -2.24
CA ASP A 377 15.58 -9.41 -3.42
C ASP A 377 16.16 -8.09 -3.99
N TRP A 378 16.55 -7.18 -3.09
CA TRP A 378 17.19 -5.90 -3.42
C TRP A 378 18.71 -5.99 -3.28
N GLU A 379 19.41 -5.22 -4.10
CA GLU A 379 20.87 -5.10 -4.00
C GLU A 379 21.26 -4.34 -2.72
N TYR A 380 22.19 -4.91 -1.96
CA TYR A 380 22.66 -4.30 -0.71
C TYR A 380 23.93 -3.48 -0.95
N PHE A 381 23.86 -2.20 -0.57
CA PHE A 381 25.00 -1.29 -0.59
C PHE A 381 25.41 -0.92 0.84
N PRO A 382 26.62 -1.30 1.30
CA PRO A 382 27.10 -0.92 2.62
C PRO A 382 27.39 0.58 2.69
N THR A 383 27.07 1.21 3.83
CA THR A 383 27.39 2.64 4.07
C THR A 383 28.57 2.85 5.00
N VAL A 384 29.08 1.78 5.64
CA VAL A 384 30.12 1.81 6.68
C VAL A 384 31.22 0.77 6.47
#